data_AF-A0A2J7R649-F1
#
_entry.id   AF-A0A2J7R649-F1
#
_cell.length_a   1.000
_cell.length_b   1.000
_cell.length_c   1.000
_cell.angle_alpha   90.00
_cell.angle_beta   90.00
_cell.angle_gamma   90.00
#
_symmetry.space_group_name_H-M   'P 1'
#
loop_
_entity.id
_entity.type
_entity.pdbx_description
1 polymer ?
#
loop_
_entity_poly.entity_id
_entity_poly.type
_entity_poly.pdbx_seq_one_letter_code
_entity_poly.pdbx_strand_id
1 'polypeptide(L)'
;MNSYRPLQCCGTVSITLTDEEKAHIQSCRVQAGPEDTSAENKGLKFAQRFACSSHCLGQKKNLVDSEGYVKLEDFKSAYLARYNDSSLKDVTEKSIDECVPLANQKATEVGIVEVDGRSCNGAFGFAVMCVGTKTEMNCPEEKQVKSTACEDKRKRLKEWADRMKQNA
;
A
#
# COMPACT_ATOMS: atom_id res chain seq x y z
N MET A 1 -5.14 -3.47 10.60
CA MET A 1 -4.93 -3.12 9.17
C MET A 1 -3.93 -4.08 8.53
N ASN A 2 -4.30 -4.83 7.48
CA ASN A 2 -3.33 -5.50 6.62
C ASN A 2 -2.80 -4.45 5.63
N SER A 3 -1.51 -4.13 5.69
CA SER A 3 -0.86 -3.21 4.73
C SER A 3 -1.00 -3.71 3.29
N TYR A 4 -1.12 -5.03 3.11
CA TYR A 4 -1.45 -5.67 1.84
C TYR A 4 -2.97 -5.86 1.73
N ARG A 5 -3.65 -4.95 1.02
CA ARG A 5 -5.01 -5.24 0.58
C ARG A 5 -4.93 -6.08 -0.70
N PRO A 6 -5.45 -7.32 -0.73
CA PRO A 6 -5.55 -8.06 -1.98
C PRO A 6 -6.37 -7.24 -2.99
N LEU A 7 -6.00 -7.31 -4.27
CA LEU A 7 -6.76 -6.66 -5.33
C LEU A 7 -8.17 -7.23 -5.29
N GLN A 8 -9.17 -6.37 -5.07
CA GLN A 8 -10.54 -6.84 -4.89
C GLN A 8 -11.25 -7.04 -6.24
N CYS A 9 -10.76 -6.35 -7.27
CA CYS A 9 -11.46 -6.20 -8.55
C CYS A 9 -10.63 -6.59 -9.77
N CYS A 10 -9.44 -7.18 -9.54
CA CYS A 10 -8.53 -7.57 -10.60
C CYS A 10 -7.95 -8.96 -10.32
N GLY A 11 -8.36 -9.94 -11.12
CA GLY A 11 -7.99 -11.34 -11.00
C GLY A 11 -8.42 -11.98 -9.68
N THR A 12 -8.03 -13.24 -9.49
CA THR A 12 -8.16 -13.94 -8.22
C THR A 12 -6.84 -13.79 -7.47
N VAL A 13 -6.55 -12.62 -6.91
CA VAL A 13 -5.32 -12.47 -6.13
C VAL A 13 -5.51 -13.12 -4.76
N SER A 14 -5.17 -14.41 -4.68
CA SER A 14 -4.96 -15.09 -3.40
C SER A 14 -3.58 -14.69 -2.87
N ILE A 15 -3.47 -13.50 -2.27
CA ILE A 15 -2.29 -13.21 -1.43
C ILE A 15 -2.41 -14.08 -0.18
N THR A 16 -1.74 -15.22 -0.18
CA THR A 16 -1.62 -16.06 1.02
C THR A 16 -0.51 -15.50 1.89
N LEU A 17 -0.86 -14.92 3.03
CA LEU A 17 0.12 -14.46 4.01
C LEU A 17 0.68 -15.66 4.78
N THR A 18 2.01 -15.73 4.89
CA THR A 18 2.69 -16.68 5.78
C THR A 18 2.39 -16.36 7.25
N ASP A 19 2.56 -17.32 8.15
CA ASP A 19 2.34 -17.07 9.58
C ASP A 19 3.33 -16.06 10.17
N GLU A 20 4.56 -16.05 9.64
CA GLU A 20 5.55 -15.02 9.95
C GLU A 20 5.05 -13.63 9.52
N GLU A 21 4.50 -13.49 8.32
CA GLU A 21 3.95 -12.21 7.85
C GLU A 21 2.75 -11.75 8.69
N LYS A 22 1.88 -12.68 9.11
CA LYS A 22 0.78 -12.37 10.03
C LYS A 22 1.31 -11.88 11.37
N ALA A 23 2.33 -12.54 11.92
CA ALA A 23 2.98 -12.12 13.15
C ALA A 23 3.64 -10.74 13.02
N HIS A 24 4.32 -10.46 11.90
CA HIS A 24 4.87 -9.15 11.61
C HIS A 24 3.79 -8.07 11.55
N ILE A 25 2.70 -8.29 10.82
CA ILE A 25 1.56 -7.36 10.73
C ILE A 25 0.97 -7.09 12.10
N GLN A 26 0.72 -8.14 12.88
CA GLN A 26 0.14 -7.97 14.21
C GLN A 26 1.08 -7.20 15.14
N SER A 27 2.38 -7.52 15.13
CA SER A 27 3.36 -6.82 15.96
C SER A 27 3.50 -5.34 15.60
N CYS A 28 3.49 -4.99 14.30
CA CYS A 28 3.57 -3.61 13.84
C CYS A 28 2.29 -2.82 14.11
N ARG A 29 1.13 -3.48 14.08
CA ARG A 29 -0.15 -2.87 14.44
C ARG A 29 -0.20 -2.50 15.91
N VAL A 30 0.20 -3.40 16.80
CA VAL A 30 0.26 -3.14 18.25
C VAL A 30 1.24 -1.99 18.54
N GLN A 31 2.36 -1.96 17.84
CA GLN A 31 3.38 -0.92 17.96
C GLN A 31 2.93 0.47 17.48
N ALA A 32 1.96 0.53 16.57
CA ALA A 32 1.38 1.79 16.09
C ALA A 32 0.30 2.35 17.05
N GLY A 33 0.07 1.70 18.20
CA GLY A 33 -0.91 2.10 19.20
C GLY A 33 -2.26 1.39 19.06
N PRO A 34 -3.16 1.54 20.05
CA PRO A 34 -4.44 0.85 20.08
C PRO A 34 -5.32 1.23 18.88
N GLU A 35 -6.06 0.26 18.33
CA GLU A 35 -7.09 0.56 17.35
C GLU A 35 -8.25 1.29 18.02
N ASP A 36 -8.27 2.60 17.87
CA ASP A 36 -9.43 3.43 18.18
C ASP A 36 -10.23 3.66 16.89
N THR A 37 -11.37 2.99 16.77
CA THR A 37 -12.26 3.03 15.61
C THR A 37 -13.35 4.09 15.74
N SER A 38 -13.31 4.94 16.78
CA SER A 38 -14.29 6.00 16.94
C SER A 38 -14.30 6.95 15.73
N ALA A 39 -15.45 7.54 15.42
CA ALA A 39 -15.56 8.49 14.31
C ALA A 39 -14.62 9.69 14.47
N GLU A 40 -14.28 10.05 15.72
CA GLU A 40 -13.40 11.15 16.10
C GLU A 40 -11.91 10.87 15.80
N ASN A 41 -11.53 9.60 15.62
CA ASN A 41 -10.17 9.20 15.25
C ASN A 41 -10.00 8.90 13.75
N LYS A 42 -11.05 9.12 12.94
CA LYS A 42 -10.97 9.03 11.48
C LYS A 42 -10.33 10.31 10.93
N GLY A 43 -9.05 10.25 10.58
CA GLY A 43 -8.31 11.39 10.05
C GLY A 43 -6.81 11.28 10.30
N LEU A 44 -6.21 12.36 10.83
CA LEU A 44 -4.76 12.46 11.06
C LEU A 44 -4.21 11.26 11.85
N LYS A 45 -4.83 10.89 12.97
CA LYS A 45 -4.39 9.76 13.79
C LYS A 45 -4.39 8.42 13.03
N PHE A 46 -5.40 8.19 12.18
CA PHE A 46 -5.41 7.01 11.31
C PHE A 46 -4.24 7.03 10.32
N ALA A 47 -3.97 8.17 9.68
CA ALA A 47 -2.84 8.33 8.77
C ALA A 47 -1.50 8.11 9.49
N GLN A 48 -1.35 8.61 10.71
CA GLN A 48 -0.16 8.44 11.52
C GLN A 48 0.08 6.97 11.92
N ARG A 49 -0.96 6.29 12.41
CA ARG A 49 -0.89 4.85 12.72
C ARG A 49 -0.60 4.00 11.49
N PHE A 50 -1.19 4.36 10.34
CA PHE A 50 -0.92 3.70 9.08
C PHE A 50 0.53 3.88 8.64
N ALA A 51 1.08 5.09 8.74
CA ALA A 51 2.48 5.37 8.46
C ALA A 51 3.40 4.52 9.36
N CYS A 52 3.18 4.50 10.68
CA CYS A 52 4.01 3.73 11.61
C CYS A 52 3.91 2.22 11.43
N SER A 53 2.71 1.68 11.28
CA SER A 53 2.52 0.25 11.04
C SER A 53 3.15 -0.19 9.70
N SER A 54 3.08 0.66 8.68
CA SER A 54 3.70 0.40 7.38
C SER A 54 5.22 0.52 7.42
N HIS A 55 5.77 1.53 8.11
CA HIS A 55 7.21 1.68 8.31
C HIS A 55 7.80 0.45 9.01
N CYS A 56 7.21 0.04 10.15
CA CYS A 56 7.62 -1.15 10.88
C CYS A 56 7.62 -2.42 10.00
N LEU A 57 6.61 -2.56 9.14
CA LEU A 57 6.53 -3.69 8.20
C LEU A 57 7.60 -3.63 7.12
N GLY A 58 7.88 -2.44 6.58
CA GLY A 58 8.99 -2.22 5.67
C GLY A 58 10.31 -2.63 6.30
N GLN A 59 10.57 -2.22 7.54
CA GLN A 59 11.80 -2.55 8.27
C GLN A 59 11.94 -4.04 8.53
N LYS A 60 10.90 -4.69 9.07
CA LYS A 60 10.92 -6.14 9.36
C LYS A 60 11.14 -7.00 8.12
N LYS A 61 10.68 -6.53 6.95
CA LYS A 61 10.88 -7.22 5.67
C LYS A 61 12.14 -6.76 4.93
N ASN A 62 12.93 -5.86 5.51
CA ASN A 62 14.08 -5.25 4.88
C ASN A 62 13.74 -4.65 3.50
N LEU A 63 12.60 -3.96 3.37
CA LEU A 63 12.12 -3.32 2.13
C LEU A 63 12.24 -1.80 2.16
N VAL A 64 12.69 -1.26 3.29
CA VAL A 64 13.01 0.16 3.44
C VAL A 64 14.45 0.30 3.93
N ASP A 65 15.08 1.43 3.63
CA ASP A 65 16.40 1.78 4.15
C ASP A 65 16.33 2.26 5.62
N SER A 66 17.48 2.71 6.15
CA SER A 66 17.58 3.22 7.52
C SER A 66 16.76 4.49 7.78
N GLU A 67 16.40 5.23 6.74
CA GLU A 67 15.58 6.44 6.82
C GLU A 67 14.08 6.14 6.58
N GLY A 68 13.77 4.88 6.27
CA GLY A 68 12.41 4.41 6.05
C GLY A 68 11.89 4.63 4.62
N TYR A 69 12.75 4.99 3.67
CA TYR A 69 12.38 5.07 2.25
C TYR A 69 12.40 3.68 1.60
N VAL A 70 11.52 3.47 0.64
CA VAL A 70 11.35 2.17 -0.01
C VAL A 70 12.52 1.89 -0.96
N LYS A 71 13.12 0.70 -0.80
CA LYS A 71 14.15 0.16 -1.70
C LYS A 71 13.48 -0.48 -2.91
N LEU A 72 13.53 0.18 -4.07
CA LEU A 72 12.76 -0.20 -5.26
C LEU A 72 12.92 -1.67 -5.64
N GLU A 73 14.14 -2.14 -5.83
CA GLU A 73 14.38 -3.50 -6.33
C GLU A 73 14.01 -4.59 -5.30
N ASP A 74 14.32 -4.36 -4.01
CA ASP A 74 13.92 -5.26 -2.92
C ASP A 74 12.39 -5.32 -2.80
N PHE A 75 11.73 -4.16 -2.86
CA PHE A 75 10.28 -4.06 -2.83
C PHE A 75 9.65 -4.77 -4.04
N LYS A 76 10.15 -4.51 -5.25
CA LYS A 76 9.67 -5.10 -6.49
C LYS A 76 9.74 -6.62 -6.44
N SER A 77 10.90 -7.16 -6.10
CA SER A 77 11.13 -8.60 -5.95
C SER A 77 10.17 -9.21 -4.93
N ALA A 78 10.10 -8.64 -3.72
CA ALA A 78 9.24 -9.15 -2.66
C ALA A 78 7.74 -9.02 -2.96
N TYR A 79 7.32 -7.99 -3.71
CA TYR A 79 5.92 -7.75 -4.03
C TYR A 79 5.44 -8.68 -5.16
N LEU A 80 6.23 -8.85 -6.22
CA LEU A 80 5.90 -9.72 -7.35
C LEU A 80 5.96 -11.21 -7.00
N ALA A 81 6.80 -11.60 -6.03
CA ALA A 81 6.85 -12.96 -5.50
C ALA A 81 5.51 -13.44 -4.90
N ARG A 82 4.60 -12.51 -4.56
CA ARG A 82 3.28 -12.83 -3.99
C ARG A 82 2.19 -13.09 -5.03
N TYR A 83 2.45 -12.81 -6.31
CA TYR A 83 1.47 -13.01 -7.37
C TYR A 83 1.54 -14.43 -7.89
N ASN A 84 0.51 -15.20 -7.55
CA ASN A 84 0.26 -16.53 -8.14
C ASN A 84 -0.19 -16.43 -9.60
N ASP A 85 -0.91 -15.34 -9.96
CA ASP A 85 -1.30 -15.07 -11.34
C ASP A 85 -0.22 -14.28 -12.06
N SER A 86 0.55 -14.97 -12.92
CA SER A 86 1.64 -14.35 -13.69
C SER A 86 1.16 -13.26 -14.64
N SER A 87 -0.11 -13.29 -15.09
CA SER A 87 -0.62 -12.26 -16.01
C SER A 87 -0.79 -10.90 -15.36
N LEU A 88 -0.73 -10.82 -14.02
CA LEU A 88 -0.80 -9.55 -13.29
C LEU A 88 0.59 -8.99 -12.95
N LYS A 89 1.66 -9.75 -13.19
CA LYS A 89 3.03 -9.34 -12.84
C LYS A 89 3.45 -8.11 -13.64
N ASP A 90 3.24 -8.09 -14.95
CA ASP A 90 3.66 -6.98 -15.82
C ASP A 90 2.98 -5.64 -15.43
N VAL A 91 1.67 -5.66 -15.16
CA VAL A 91 0.94 -4.45 -14.75
C VAL A 91 1.33 -4.01 -13.34
N THR A 92 1.62 -4.97 -12.46
CA THR A 92 2.07 -4.71 -11.09
C THR A 92 3.48 -4.14 -11.09
N GLU A 93 4.40 -4.69 -11.89
CA GLU A 93 5.77 -4.23 -12.02
C GLU A 93 5.83 -2.78 -12.51
N LYS A 94 5.12 -2.46 -13.59
CA LYS A 94 4.98 -1.07 -14.07
C LYS A 94 4.40 -0.15 -13.00
N SER A 95 3.43 -0.64 -12.24
CA SER A 95 2.86 0.12 -11.13
C SER A 95 3.88 0.36 -10.01
N ILE A 96 4.76 -0.60 -9.73
CA ILE A 96 5.83 -0.48 -8.73
C ILE A 96 6.86 0.56 -9.16
N ASP A 97 7.33 0.48 -10.41
CA ASP A 97 8.33 1.40 -10.97
C ASP A 97 7.87 2.85 -10.92
N GLU A 98 6.57 3.10 -11.10
CA GLU A 98 6.00 4.43 -10.98
C GLU A 98 5.73 4.83 -9.52
N CYS A 99 5.19 3.92 -8.71
CA CYS A 99 4.72 4.24 -7.37
C CYS A 99 5.82 4.41 -6.33
N VAL A 100 6.92 3.67 -6.41
CA VAL A 100 7.97 3.75 -5.39
C VAL A 100 8.66 5.13 -5.40
N PRO A 101 9.09 5.69 -6.55
CA PRO A 101 9.64 7.05 -6.59
C PRO A 101 8.65 8.09 -6.06
N LEU A 102 7.38 8.01 -6.48
CA LEU A 102 6.32 8.91 -6.02
C LEU A 102 6.07 8.79 -4.51
N ALA A 103 6.10 7.58 -3.97
CA ALA A 103 5.90 7.32 -2.55
C ALA A 103 7.04 7.86 -1.69
N ASN A 104 8.29 7.68 -2.14
CA ASN A 104 9.47 8.21 -1.47
C ASN A 104 9.45 9.74 -1.51
N GLN A 105 9.19 10.36 -2.67
CA GLN A 105 9.02 11.80 -2.79
C GLN A 105 7.90 12.29 -1.86
N LYS A 106 6.75 11.61 -1.86
CA LYS A 106 5.62 12.02 -1.02
C LYS A 106 5.94 11.96 0.46
N ALA A 107 6.71 10.97 0.88
CA ALA A 107 7.17 10.87 2.26
C ALA A 107 8.11 12.02 2.63
N THR A 108 8.98 12.47 1.71
CA THR A 108 9.80 13.67 1.92
C THR A 108 8.94 14.92 2.10
N GLU A 109 7.90 15.10 1.28
CA GLU A 109 6.99 16.26 1.38
C GLU A 109 6.17 16.27 2.68
N VAL A 110 5.68 15.11 3.09
CA VAL A 110 4.85 14.98 4.31
C VAL A 110 5.71 15.04 5.57
N GLY A 111 6.97 14.58 5.49
CA GLY A 111 7.89 14.49 6.61
C GLY A 111 7.67 13.28 7.50
N ILE A 112 8.49 13.20 8.54
CA ILE A 112 8.44 12.15 9.56
C ILE A 112 7.20 12.35 10.44
N VAL A 113 6.52 11.25 10.69
CA VAL A 113 5.37 11.20 11.58
C VAL A 113 5.79 10.66 12.95
N GLU A 114 5.44 11.38 14.00
CA GLU A 114 5.66 10.93 15.38
C GLU A 114 4.40 10.28 15.96
N VAL A 115 4.52 9.05 16.47
CA VAL A 115 3.47 8.35 17.23
C VAL A 115 4.08 7.71 18.47
N ASP A 116 3.58 8.05 19.66
CA ASP A 116 4.01 7.47 20.94
C ASP A 116 5.55 7.44 21.11
N GLY A 117 6.23 8.53 20.70
CA GLY A 117 7.68 8.69 20.78
C GLY A 117 8.48 7.96 19.69
N ARG A 118 7.82 7.55 18.60
CA ARG A 118 8.44 6.86 17.47
C ARG A 118 8.32 7.66 16.18
N SER A 119 9.47 7.82 15.53
CA SER A 119 9.60 8.41 14.20
C SER A 119 9.24 7.42 13.10
N CYS A 120 8.29 7.78 12.27
CA CYS A 120 7.75 6.93 11.22
C CYS A 120 7.77 7.60 9.85
N ASN A 121 8.39 6.94 8.87
CA ASN A 121 8.36 7.35 7.48
C ASN A 121 7.18 6.68 6.74
N GLY A 122 6.33 7.48 6.10
CA GLY A 122 5.13 6.99 5.41
C GLY A 122 5.37 6.30 4.06
N ALA A 123 6.60 6.32 3.53
CA ALA A 123 6.93 5.90 2.17
C ALA A 123 6.42 4.49 1.85
N PHE A 124 6.67 3.51 2.72
CA PHE A 124 6.21 2.13 2.50
C PHE A 124 4.69 2.02 2.37
N GLY A 125 3.95 2.75 3.22
CA GLY A 125 2.49 2.77 3.16
C GLY A 125 1.97 3.40 1.87
N PHE A 126 2.57 4.51 1.44
CA PHE A 126 2.23 5.17 0.18
C PHE A 126 2.51 4.27 -1.02
N ALA A 127 3.66 3.59 -1.05
CA ALA A 127 4.03 2.68 -2.13
C ALA A 127 3.00 1.56 -2.27
N VAL A 128 2.68 0.86 -1.18
CA VAL A 128 1.72 -0.26 -1.24
C VAL A 128 0.32 0.19 -1.68
N MET A 129 -0.17 1.34 -1.18
CA MET A 129 -1.46 1.88 -1.60
C MET A 129 -1.47 2.29 -3.07
N CYS A 130 -0.42 2.96 -3.53
CA CYS A 130 -0.27 3.39 -4.91
C CYS A 130 -0.24 2.18 -5.85
N VAL A 131 0.58 1.16 -5.55
CA VAL A 131 0.71 -0.04 -6.38
C VAL A 131 -0.61 -0.78 -6.48
N GLY A 132 -1.30 -1.00 -5.35
CA GLY A 132 -2.61 -1.65 -5.37
C GLY A 132 -3.63 -0.87 -6.19
N THR A 133 -3.66 0.45 -6.06
CA THR A 133 -4.58 1.31 -6.79
C THR A 133 -4.30 1.29 -8.30
N LYS A 134 -3.04 1.48 -8.71
CA LYS A 134 -2.66 1.47 -10.13
C LYS A 134 -2.87 0.10 -10.77
N THR A 135 -2.58 -0.97 -10.04
CA THR A 135 -2.81 -2.34 -10.55
C THR A 135 -4.31 -2.59 -10.77
N GLU A 136 -5.19 -2.13 -9.88
CA GLU A 136 -6.63 -2.23 -10.10
C GLU A 136 -7.14 -1.36 -11.25
N MET A 137 -6.62 -0.14 -11.40
CA MET A 137 -7.01 0.77 -12.49
C MET A 137 -6.57 0.26 -13.86
N ASN A 138 -5.40 -0.38 -13.93
CA ASN A 138 -4.81 -0.89 -15.17
C ASN A 138 -5.07 -2.38 -15.38
N CYS A 139 -6.04 -2.95 -14.64
CA CYS A 139 -6.35 -4.37 -14.71
C CYS A 139 -6.81 -4.77 -16.14
N PRO A 140 -6.20 -5.79 -16.76
CA PRO A 140 -6.64 -6.32 -18.05
C PRO A 140 -8.12 -6.72 -18.04
N GLU A 141 -8.85 -6.42 -19.11
CA GLU A 141 -10.32 -6.59 -19.16
C GLU A 141 -10.76 -8.03 -18.87
N GLU A 142 -10.01 -9.01 -19.37
CA GLU A 142 -10.22 -10.44 -19.17
C GLU A 142 -9.99 -10.90 -17.73
N LYS A 143 -9.31 -10.09 -16.91
CA LYS A 143 -9.08 -10.34 -15.48
C LYS A 143 -9.98 -9.51 -14.56
N GLN A 144 -10.74 -8.56 -15.10
CA GLN A 144 -11.61 -7.73 -14.27
C GLN A 144 -12.75 -8.56 -13.67
N VAL A 145 -12.94 -8.43 -12.36
CA VAL A 145 -14.12 -8.98 -11.69
C VAL A 145 -15.33 -8.16 -12.13
N LYS A 146 -16.27 -8.81 -12.84
CA LYS A 146 -17.51 -8.21 -13.35
C LYS A 146 -18.58 -8.19 -12.27
N SER A 147 -18.53 -7.19 -11.41
CA SER A 147 -19.55 -6.92 -10.40
C SER A 147 -19.79 -5.42 -10.28
N THR A 148 -21.00 -5.02 -9.90
CA THR A 148 -21.36 -3.60 -9.68
C THR A 148 -20.40 -2.92 -8.70
N ALA A 149 -20.03 -3.60 -7.62
CA ALA A 149 -19.10 -3.08 -6.63
C ALA A 149 -17.71 -2.77 -7.23
N CYS A 150 -17.25 -3.61 -8.16
CA CYS A 150 -15.96 -3.41 -8.83
C CYS A 150 -16.01 -2.38 -9.94
N GLU A 151 -17.13 -2.25 -10.63
CA GLU A 151 -17.38 -1.17 -11.59
C GLU A 151 -17.41 0.20 -10.88
N ASP A 152 -18.14 0.31 -9.77
CA ASP A 152 -18.19 1.52 -8.95
C ASP A 152 -16.83 1.88 -8.37
N LYS A 153 -16.04 0.89 -7.96
CA LYS A 153 -14.67 1.12 -7.51
C LYS A 153 -13.80 1.65 -8.63
N ARG A 154 -13.80 1.00 -9.80
CA ARG A 154 -13.04 1.44 -10.99
C ARG A 154 -13.44 2.86 -11.41
N LYS A 155 -14.74 3.18 -11.41
CA LYS A 155 -15.25 4.53 -11.69
C LYS A 155 -14.72 5.56 -10.69
N ARG A 156 -14.83 5.30 -9.39
CA ARG A 156 -14.33 6.21 -8.33
C ARG A 156 -12.83 6.44 -8.41
N LEU A 157 -12.05 5.40 -8.70
CA LEU A 157 -10.60 5.51 -8.86
C LEU A 157 -10.24 6.37 -10.08
N LYS A 158 -10.95 6.19 -11.20
CA LYS A 158 -10.79 7.02 -12.40
C LYS A 158 -11.11 8.48 -12.13
N GLU A 159 -12.28 8.76 -11.54
CA GLU A 159 -12.67 10.13 -11.16
C GLU A 159 -11.67 10.77 -10.19
N TRP A 160 -11.14 10.02 -9.23
CA TRP A 160 -10.11 10.51 -8.33
C TRP A 160 -8.81 10.84 -9.07
N ALA A 161 -8.34 9.96 -9.95
CA ALA A 161 -7.14 10.20 -10.73
C ALA A 161 -7.27 11.42 -11.67
N ASP A 162 -8.45 11.61 -12.27
CA ASP A 162 -8.74 12.78 -13.12
C ASP A 162 -8.71 14.08 -12.31
N ARG A 163 -9.26 14.09 -11.09
CA ARG A 163 -9.17 15.24 -10.17
C ARG A 163 -7.73 15.55 -9.75
N MET A 164 -6.92 14.52 -9.51
CA MET A 164 -5.52 14.72 -9.11
C MET A 164 -4.69 15.35 -10.24
N LYS A 165 -4.96 14.99 -11.51
CA LYS A 165 -4.29 15.60 -12.67
C LYS A 165 -4.69 17.07 -12.91
N GLN A 166 -5.86 17.49 -12.47
CA GLN A 166 -6.33 18.87 -12.62
C GLN A 166 -5.78 19.82 -11.55
N ASN A 167 -5.20 19.27 -10.47
CA ASN A 167 -4.67 20.03 -9.33
C ASN A 167 -3.15 19.83 -9.14
N ALA A 168 -2.47 19.23 -10.12
CA ALA A 168 -1.03 19.05 -10.19
C ALA A 168 -0.45 20.01 -11.25
#